data_AF-A0A9W5V9N1-F1
#
_entry.id   AF-A0A9W5V9N1-F1
#
_cell.length_a   1.000
_cell.length_b   1.000
_cell.length_c   1.000
_cell.angle_alpha   90.00
_cell.angle_beta   90.00
_cell.angle_gamma   90.00
#
_symmetry.space_group_name_H-M   'P 1'
#
loop_
_entity.id
_entity.type
_entity.pdbx_description
1 polymer ?
#
loop_
_entity_poly.entity_id
_entity_poly.type
_entity_poly.pdbx_seq_one_letter_code
_entity_poly.pdbx_strand_id
1 'polypeptide(L)'
;MTKKLSLVEIEYICNMFFQSFEIPVCFLDCNKNILLEFKSKNDSHSLYTSKIEELHMLFQRNDTYNSPIFRTHEYLGHFILIHIKSDYMVNGTVIIGPLTHVNSSTSKADSNLNFIPNYKRTRDHYFSLSVKDQNFFVNIAILFYNILYKKNSDVSTFSNNSDSLHISHSSILNEDVYISMQKDESIYHNLYIEQQLLSSIEHGDKETVLKYYYEFQQETLSSLSSFHQLRRHKNICISSITLATRYAIKGGLPSGIAYKIYDLHIQRTEDLKDKESVWDLLKNAFCTFADRVKAQKTQQHSQTIAICKNYIFKNIYNPISVKQVAKFANVNSDYLSILFKKEVGISLIEYIQRERIEEAKKLLTFTTYPLSDICASLNFSDQSYFTKIFKKFTNETPGKYRKSHVVI
;
A
#
# COMPACT_ATOMS: atom_id res chain seq x y z
N MET A 1 29.78 6.52 54.21
CA MET A 1 28.76 5.53 54.59
C MET A 1 27.73 5.45 53.48
N THR A 2 27.89 4.53 52.54
CA THR A 2 26.89 4.26 51.50
C THR A 2 25.68 3.63 52.18
N LYS A 3 24.60 4.41 52.33
CA LYS A 3 23.36 3.93 52.93
C LYS A 3 22.85 2.78 52.05
N LYS A 4 22.85 1.56 52.58
CA LYS A 4 22.35 0.39 51.86
C LYS A 4 20.82 0.50 51.79
N LEU A 5 20.29 0.72 50.59
CA LEU A 5 18.87 0.69 50.27
C LEU A 5 18.26 -0.64 50.76
N SER A 6 17.26 -0.53 51.64
CA SER A 6 16.46 -1.66 52.13
C SER A 6 15.21 -1.87 51.28
N LEU A 7 14.60 -3.06 51.35
CA LEU A 7 13.32 -3.32 50.66
C LEU A 7 12.22 -2.34 51.08
N VAL A 8 12.20 -1.95 52.36
CA VAL A 8 11.24 -0.95 52.90
C VAL A 8 11.43 0.42 52.27
N GLU A 9 12.68 0.83 52.02
CA GLU A 9 12.96 2.10 51.34
C GLU A 9 12.56 2.04 49.85
N ILE A 10 12.79 0.90 49.18
CA ILE A 10 12.34 0.70 47.79
C ILE A 10 10.81 0.75 47.73
N GLU A 11 10.11 0.06 48.63
CA GLU A 11 8.66 0.06 48.74
C GLU A 11 8.11 1.48 48.93
N TYR A 12 8.71 2.25 49.85
CA TYR A 12 8.33 3.64 50.07
C TYR A 12 8.51 4.51 48.82
N ILE A 13 9.66 4.40 48.14
CA ILE A 13 9.96 5.15 46.92
C ILE A 13 8.96 4.79 45.80
N CYS A 14 8.72 3.50 45.58
CA CYS A 14 7.78 3.02 44.57
C CYS A 14 6.35 3.50 44.86
N ASN A 15 5.90 3.43 46.12
CA ASN A 15 4.59 3.90 46.53
C ASN A 15 4.43 5.43 46.33
N MET A 16 5.40 6.21 46.80
CA MET A 16 5.41 7.67 46.62
C MET A 16 5.39 8.07 45.15
N PHE A 17 6.17 7.36 44.32
CA PHE A 17 6.20 7.59 42.89
C PHE A 17 4.85 7.26 42.23
N PHE A 18 4.27 6.10 42.55
CA PHE A 18 2.97 5.70 42.05
C PHE A 18 1.88 6.72 42.43
N GLN A 19 1.86 7.18 43.69
CA GLN A 19 0.90 8.19 44.15
C GLN A 19 1.06 9.56 43.48
N SER A 20 2.30 9.93 43.10
CA SER A 20 2.59 11.24 42.51
C SER A 20 2.32 11.31 41.01
N PHE A 21 2.55 10.21 40.29
CA PHE A 21 2.50 10.19 38.83
C PHE A 21 1.42 9.29 38.25
N GLU A 22 0.78 8.46 39.07
CA GLU A 22 -0.21 7.44 38.67
C GLU A 22 0.33 6.45 37.63
N ILE A 23 1.64 6.21 37.64
CA ILE A 23 2.33 5.29 36.73
C ILE A 23 2.59 3.98 37.46
N PRO A 24 2.17 2.82 36.92
CA PRO A 24 2.40 1.54 37.57
C PRO A 24 3.89 1.28 37.82
N VAL A 25 4.20 0.72 39.00
CA VAL A 25 5.57 0.37 39.38
C VAL A 25 5.56 -1.01 40.03
N CYS A 26 6.50 -1.86 39.65
CA CYS A 26 6.74 -3.13 40.33
C CYS A 26 8.22 -3.37 40.62
N PHE A 27 8.48 -4.18 41.63
CA PHE A 27 9.80 -4.63 42.00
C PHE A 27 9.89 -6.15 41.91
N LEU A 28 10.87 -6.63 41.13
CA LEU A 28 11.16 -8.04 40.93
C LEU A 28 12.40 -8.47 41.71
N ASP A 29 12.39 -9.67 42.29
CA ASP A 29 13.58 -10.27 42.88
C ASP A 29 14.60 -10.76 41.82
N CYS A 30 15.71 -11.34 42.25
CA CYS A 30 16.73 -11.91 41.37
C CYS A 30 16.24 -13.11 40.53
N ASN A 31 15.18 -13.79 40.98
CA ASN A 31 14.51 -14.86 40.26
C ASN A 31 13.38 -14.34 39.35
N LYS A 32 13.23 -13.01 39.26
CA LYS A 32 12.20 -12.30 38.49
C LYS A 32 10.77 -12.60 38.96
N ASN A 33 10.58 -12.85 40.26
CA ASN A 33 9.28 -12.90 40.90
C ASN A 33 8.87 -11.51 41.41
N ILE A 34 7.59 -11.19 41.33
CA ILE A 34 7.05 -9.91 41.82
C ILE A 34 7.04 -9.91 43.35
N LEU A 35 7.81 -9.01 43.96
CA LEU A 35 7.81 -8.77 45.40
C LEU A 35 6.91 -7.59 45.80
N LEU A 36 6.87 -6.55 44.96
CA LEU A 36 6.06 -5.34 45.19
C LEU A 36 5.34 -4.95 43.90
N GLU A 37 4.09 -4.53 44.01
CA GLU A 37 3.27 -4.13 42.88
C GLU A 37 2.35 -2.96 43.27
N PHE A 38 2.46 -1.85 42.52
CA PHE A 38 1.58 -0.69 42.63
C PHE A 38 0.92 -0.46 41.28
N LYS A 39 -0.42 -0.59 41.24
CA LYS A 39 -1.22 -0.60 40.00
C LYS A 39 -2.44 0.33 40.08
N SER A 40 -2.87 0.82 38.93
CA SER A 40 -4.10 1.62 38.80
C SER A 40 -5.36 0.75 38.90
N LYS A 41 -6.51 1.35 39.26
CA LYS A 41 -7.80 0.64 39.46
C LYS A 41 -8.35 -0.01 38.18
N ASN A 42 -7.89 0.42 37.01
CA ASN A 42 -8.32 -0.06 35.70
C ASN A 42 -7.33 -1.04 35.04
N ASP A 43 -6.47 -1.71 35.82
CA ASP A 43 -5.50 -2.68 35.30
C ASP A 43 -6.20 -3.98 34.83
N SER A 44 -6.95 -3.87 33.73
CA SER A 44 -7.54 -5.01 33.04
C SER A 44 -6.42 -5.84 32.42
N HIS A 45 -6.34 -7.10 32.82
CA HIS A 45 -5.31 -8.09 32.48
C HIS A 45 -4.82 -8.05 31.03
N SER A 46 -3.50 -8.21 30.89
CA SER A 46 -2.81 -8.30 29.61
C SER A 46 -3.16 -9.57 28.83
N LEU A 47 -2.64 -9.62 27.61
CA LEU A 47 -2.78 -10.71 26.63
C LEU A 47 -2.21 -12.06 27.08
N TYR A 48 -1.35 -12.04 28.10
CA TYR A 48 -0.58 -13.19 28.56
C TYR A 48 -1.31 -13.96 29.65
N THR A 49 -0.94 -15.24 29.80
CA THR A 49 -1.51 -16.11 30.83
C THR A 49 -1.06 -15.65 32.23
N SER A 50 0.12 -15.00 32.35
CA SER A 50 0.52 -14.30 33.57
C SER A 50 1.30 -12.99 33.31
N LYS A 51 1.17 -12.02 34.23
CA LYS A 51 1.93 -10.74 34.23
C LYS A 51 3.44 -10.96 34.34
N ILE A 52 3.87 -12.06 34.96
CA ILE A 52 5.28 -12.41 35.13
C ILE A 52 5.91 -12.73 33.76
N GLU A 53 5.19 -13.45 32.89
CA GLU A 53 5.65 -13.77 31.53
C GLU A 53 5.88 -12.50 30.70
N GLU A 54 4.96 -11.54 30.77
CA GLU A 54 5.07 -10.24 30.10
C GLU A 54 6.32 -9.45 30.56
N LEU A 55 6.54 -9.38 31.88
CA LEU A 55 7.70 -8.69 32.42
C LEU A 55 9.02 -9.40 32.10
N HIS A 56 9.03 -10.73 31.97
CA HIS A 56 10.23 -11.50 31.63
C HIS A 56 10.74 -11.20 30.23
N MET A 57 9.86 -10.85 29.28
CA MET A 57 10.22 -10.46 27.91
C MET A 57 11.01 -9.16 27.83
N LEU A 58 10.98 -8.31 28.86
CA LEU A 58 11.68 -7.03 28.87
C LEU A 58 13.20 -7.15 29.10
N PHE A 59 13.67 -8.29 29.61
CA PHE A 59 15.06 -8.51 30.00
C PHE A 59 15.94 -8.97 28.82
N GLN A 60 17.12 -8.38 28.66
CA GLN A 60 18.11 -8.77 27.65
C GLN A 60 19.45 -9.18 28.29
N ARG A 61 20.24 -10.01 27.58
CA ARG A 61 21.50 -10.57 28.10
C ARG A 61 22.58 -9.51 28.40
N ASN A 62 22.49 -8.33 27.78
CA ASN A 62 23.50 -7.26 27.87
C ASN A 62 23.01 -6.04 28.68
N ASP A 63 22.02 -6.23 29.56
CA ASP A 63 21.45 -5.14 30.35
C ASP A 63 22.48 -4.54 31.32
N THR A 64 22.48 -3.21 31.42
CA THR A 64 23.37 -2.47 32.33
C THR A 64 22.80 -2.47 33.75
N TYR A 65 23.67 -2.55 34.76
CA TYR A 65 23.27 -2.44 36.15
C TYR A 65 23.39 -1.01 36.64
N ASN A 66 22.54 -0.64 37.60
CA ASN A 66 22.54 0.65 38.28
C ASN A 66 22.45 1.86 37.31
N SER A 67 21.70 1.68 36.22
CA SER A 67 21.35 2.70 35.23
C SER A 67 19.92 2.47 34.72
N PRO A 68 19.16 3.52 34.36
CA PRO A 68 17.89 3.38 33.67
C PRO A 68 18.07 2.78 32.27
N ILE A 69 17.20 1.83 31.94
CA ILE A 69 17.11 1.17 30.64
C ILE A 69 15.70 1.41 30.11
N PHE A 70 15.60 1.90 28.88
CA PHE A 70 14.32 2.08 28.19
C PHE A 70 14.03 0.85 27.33
N ARG A 71 12.80 0.32 27.46
CA ARG A 71 12.33 -0.81 26.67
C ARG A 71 10.96 -0.47 26.08
N THR A 72 10.78 -0.84 24.82
CA THR A 72 9.50 -0.77 24.14
C THR A 72 9.04 -2.20 23.90
N HIS A 73 7.92 -2.58 24.50
CA HIS A 73 7.29 -3.88 24.28
C HIS A 73 6.61 -3.91 22.91
N GLU A 74 6.44 -5.10 22.33
CA GLU A 74 5.93 -5.36 20.97
C GLU A 74 4.54 -4.76 20.68
N TYR A 75 3.84 -4.29 21.71
CA TYR A 75 2.49 -3.72 21.63
C TYR A 75 2.41 -2.23 21.99
N LEU A 76 3.52 -1.46 21.98
CA LEU A 76 3.59 0.00 22.26
C LEU A 76 3.61 0.37 23.75
N GLY A 77 3.83 -0.59 24.64
CA GLY A 77 4.08 -0.31 26.06
C GLY A 77 5.54 0.07 26.29
N HIS A 78 5.81 1.28 26.76
CA HIS A 78 7.15 1.69 27.17
C HIS A 78 7.35 1.41 28.65
N PHE A 79 8.52 0.84 28.95
CA PHE A 79 8.94 0.48 30.29
C PHE A 79 10.32 1.07 30.57
N ILE A 80 10.53 1.48 31.82
CA ILE A 80 11.83 1.87 32.35
C ILE A 80 12.25 0.78 33.33
N LEU A 81 13.40 0.17 33.09
CA LEU A 81 13.98 -0.85 33.96
C LEU A 81 15.21 -0.29 34.65
N ILE A 82 15.35 -0.58 35.94
CA ILE A 82 16.57 -0.30 36.71
C ILE A 82 16.95 -1.59 37.42
N HIS A 83 17.99 -2.27 36.92
CA HIS A 83 18.55 -3.43 37.59
C HIS A 83 19.45 -2.98 38.75
N ILE A 84 19.09 -3.38 39.95
CA ILE A 84 19.79 -3.05 41.19
C ILE A 84 20.74 -4.21 41.51
N LYS A 85 22.06 -3.97 41.46
CA LYS A 85 23.08 -4.98 41.76
C LYS A 85 24.26 -4.41 42.54
N SER A 86 24.76 -5.22 43.48
CA SER A 86 26.07 -5.08 44.17
C SER A 86 26.32 -3.87 45.08
N ASP A 87 25.40 -2.91 45.21
CA ASP A 87 25.55 -1.77 46.15
C ASP A 87 24.58 -1.82 47.36
N TYR A 88 23.68 -2.81 47.43
CA TYR A 88 22.52 -2.80 48.35
C TYR A 88 22.21 -4.16 49.00
N MET A 89 21.35 -4.17 50.05
CA MET A 89 20.91 -5.40 50.72
C MET A 89 19.92 -6.24 49.88
N VAL A 90 19.47 -5.71 48.75
CA VAL A 90 18.49 -6.34 47.86
C VAL A 90 19.00 -6.28 46.43
N ASN A 91 19.00 -7.43 45.74
CA ASN A 91 19.24 -7.53 44.30
C ASN A 91 17.90 -7.76 43.62
N GLY A 92 17.61 -6.99 42.57
CA GLY A 92 16.31 -7.05 41.90
C GLY A 92 16.20 -6.02 40.80
N THR A 93 15.01 -5.91 40.23
CA THR A 93 14.74 -4.95 39.14
C THR A 93 13.50 -4.15 39.46
N VAL A 94 13.63 -2.82 39.42
CA VAL A 94 12.46 -1.93 39.41
C VAL A 94 12.01 -1.78 37.97
N ILE A 95 10.71 -1.95 37.73
CA ILE A 95 10.07 -1.71 36.44
C ILE A 95 9.00 -0.64 36.62
N ILE A 96 9.11 0.43 35.84
CA ILE A 96 8.16 1.55 35.80
C ILE A 96 7.46 1.53 34.43
N GLY A 97 6.14 1.52 34.45
CA GLY A 97 5.29 1.36 33.27
C GLY A 97 4.27 0.23 33.43
N PRO A 98 3.36 0.04 32.46
CA PRO A 98 3.43 0.58 31.10
C PRO A 98 3.05 2.06 30.96
N LEU A 99 3.67 2.72 29.99
CA LEU A 99 3.42 4.10 29.56
C LEU A 99 3.37 4.16 28.03
N THR A 100 2.67 5.14 27.44
CA THR A 100 2.60 5.30 25.98
C THR A 100 2.98 6.71 25.52
N HIS A 101 3.70 6.84 24.40
CA HIS A 101 3.94 8.12 23.72
C HIS A 101 2.96 8.39 22.57
N VAL A 102 2.10 7.41 22.29
CA VAL A 102 1.19 7.45 21.15
C VAL A 102 -0.11 8.14 21.58
N ASN A 103 -0.34 9.34 21.06
CA ASN A 103 -1.65 10.00 21.16
C ASN A 103 -2.66 9.23 20.31
N SER A 104 -3.59 8.55 20.99
CA SER A 104 -4.68 7.77 20.39
C SER A 104 -5.75 8.60 19.67
N SER A 105 -5.55 9.91 19.52
CA SER A 105 -6.37 10.75 18.63
C SER A 105 -6.04 10.55 17.14
N THR A 106 -4.98 9.80 16.82
CA THR A 106 -4.60 9.52 15.42
C THR A 106 -4.98 8.10 15.01
N SER A 107 -5.88 8.02 14.03
CA SER A 107 -6.42 6.80 13.40
C SER A 107 -5.40 5.77 12.88
N LYS A 108 -4.11 6.08 12.94
CA LYS A 108 -3.00 5.22 12.49
C LYS A 108 -2.49 4.25 13.55
N ALA A 109 -2.65 4.56 14.83
CA ALA A 109 -2.29 3.63 15.90
C ALA A 109 -3.30 2.47 15.99
N ASP A 110 -4.60 2.81 15.88
CA ASP A 110 -5.70 1.85 15.90
C ASP A 110 -5.59 0.78 14.81
N SER A 111 -5.13 1.14 13.61
CA SER A 111 -5.02 0.17 12.51
C SER A 111 -4.02 -0.95 12.80
N ASN A 112 -2.98 -0.69 13.62
CA ASN A 112 -1.93 -1.67 13.91
C ASN A 112 -2.26 -2.54 15.13
N LEU A 113 -3.00 -2.01 16.12
CA LEU A 113 -3.44 -2.76 17.30
C LEU A 113 -4.53 -3.80 16.96
N ASN A 114 -5.28 -3.62 15.87
CA ASN A 114 -6.38 -4.49 15.43
C ASN A 114 -5.99 -5.93 15.11
N PHE A 115 -4.70 -6.21 14.92
CA PHE A 115 -4.18 -7.54 14.56
C PHE A 115 -3.77 -8.38 15.78
N ILE A 116 -3.99 -7.87 16.99
CA ILE A 116 -3.58 -8.52 18.23
C ILE A 116 -4.73 -9.43 18.74
N PRO A 117 -4.44 -10.68 19.18
CA PRO A 117 -5.43 -11.54 19.85
C PRO A 117 -6.12 -10.77 21.00
N ASN A 118 -7.40 -11.00 21.31
CA ASN A 118 -8.11 -10.25 22.37
C ASN A 118 -8.08 -8.71 22.23
N TYR A 119 -7.99 -8.19 20.99
CA TYR A 119 -7.92 -6.75 20.66
C TYR A 119 -8.81 -5.84 21.51
N LYS A 120 -10.08 -6.20 21.79
CA LYS A 120 -10.95 -5.36 22.62
C LYS A 120 -10.37 -5.11 24.02
N ARG A 121 -9.84 -6.14 24.68
CA ARG A 121 -9.20 -6.01 26.01
C ARG A 121 -7.89 -5.25 25.93
N THR A 122 -7.06 -5.55 24.93
CA THR A 122 -5.78 -4.89 24.67
C THR A 122 -5.98 -3.41 24.43
N ARG A 123 -6.94 -3.06 23.58
CA ARG A 123 -7.33 -1.70 23.29
C ARG A 123 -7.78 -0.99 24.56
N ASP A 124 -8.75 -1.54 25.29
CA ASP A 124 -9.28 -0.87 26.48
C ASP A 124 -8.17 -0.66 27.54
N HIS A 125 -7.21 -1.59 27.66
CA HIS A 125 -5.99 -1.42 28.47
C HIS A 125 -5.06 -0.32 27.94
N TYR A 126 -4.70 -0.33 26.64
CA TYR A 126 -3.82 0.67 26.04
C TYR A 126 -4.40 2.09 26.06
N PHE A 127 -5.71 2.22 25.84
CA PHE A 127 -6.42 3.49 25.92
C PHE A 127 -6.60 3.99 27.36
N SER A 128 -6.38 3.13 28.36
CA SER A 128 -6.33 3.52 29.77
C SER A 128 -4.95 4.04 30.21
N LEU A 129 -3.89 3.84 29.41
CA LEU A 129 -2.55 4.29 29.74
C LEU A 129 -2.40 5.79 29.61
N SER A 130 -1.62 6.39 30.51
CA SER A 130 -1.32 7.82 30.45
C SER A 130 -0.39 8.11 29.25
N VAL A 131 -0.85 8.99 28.35
CA VAL A 131 -0.05 9.46 27.21
C VAL A 131 0.91 10.55 27.68
N LYS A 132 2.21 10.34 27.47
CA LYS A 132 3.26 11.28 27.88
C LYS A 132 4.27 11.48 26.75
N ASP A 133 4.89 12.65 26.67
CA ASP A 133 5.90 12.92 25.66
C ASP A 133 7.24 12.27 26.02
N GLN A 134 8.12 12.10 25.01
CA GLN A 134 9.44 11.47 25.19
C GLN A 134 10.29 12.17 26.27
N ASN A 135 10.16 13.48 26.41
CA ASN A 135 10.86 14.25 27.43
C ASN A 135 10.39 13.85 28.84
N PHE A 136 9.08 13.68 29.05
CA PHE A 136 8.55 13.17 30.31
C PHE A 136 9.13 11.80 30.66
N PHE A 137 9.25 10.88 29.69
CA PHE A 137 9.85 9.55 29.90
C PHE A 137 11.28 9.60 30.41
N VAL A 138 12.13 10.39 29.75
CA VAL A 138 13.54 10.52 30.14
C VAL A 138 13.65 11.22 31.50
N ASN A 139 12.90 12.30 31.69
CA ASN A 139 12.92 13.07 32.93
C ASN A 139 12.45 12.23 34.13
N ILE A 140 11.43 11.40 33.96
CA ILE A 140 10.90 10.61 35.05
C ILE A 140 11.80 9.42 35.42
N ALA A 141 12.48 8.82 34.42
CA ALA A 141 13.51 7.82 34.66
C ALA A 141 14.68 8.39 35.47
N ILE A 142 15.13 9.60 35.11
CA ILE A 142 16.21 10.31 35.82
C ILE A 142 15.77 10.70 37.23
N LEU A 143 14.55 11.21 37.40
CA LEU A 143 14.00 11.56 38.71
C LEU A 143 13.97 10.32 39.62
N PHE A 144 13.42 9.21 39.14
CA PHE A 144 13.37 7.96 39.90
C PHE A 144 14.78 7.47 40.26
N TYR A 145 15.70 7.48 39.29
CA TYR A 145 17.10 7.14 39.50
C TYR A 145 17.76 8.01 40.57
N ASN A 146 17.60 9.33 40.49
CA ASN A 146 18.18 10.28 41.42
C ASN A 146 17.59 10.10 42.84
N ILE A 147 16.30 9.75 42.97
CA ILE A 147 15.68 9.40 44.26
C ILE A 147 16.26 8.08 44.80
N LEU A 148 16.38 7.07 43.95
CA LEU A 148 16.85 5.73 44.33
C LEU A 148 18.32 5.73 44.77
N TYR A 149 19.18 6.46 44.05
CA TYR A 149 20.63 6.50 44.29
C TYR A 149 21.09 7.73 45.06
N LYS A 150 20.19 8.69 45.35
CA LYS A 150 20.51 10.00 45.97
C LYS A 150 21.64 10.74 45.26
N LYS A 151 21.61 10.75 43.92
CA LYS A 151 22.59 11.41 43.04
C LYS A 151 21.95 12.58 42.30
N ASN A 152 22.75 13.59 41.94
CA ASN A 152 22.34 14.69 41.08
C ASN A 152 22.87 14.45 39.66
N SER A 153 22.26 13.49 38.97
CA SER A 153 22.67 13.14 37.60
C SER A 153 21.97 14.06 36.59
N ASP A 154 22.70 14.53 35.59
CA ASP A 154 22.19 15.45 34.56
C ASP A 154 21.61 14.70 33.35
N VAL A 155 20.74 15.35 32.58
CA VAL A 155 19.99 14.75 31.46
C VAL A 155 20.93 14.21 30.37
N SER A 156 22.04 14.89 30.15
CA SER A 156 23.08 14.55 29.16
C SER A 156 23.72 13.17 29.39
N THR A 157 23.68 12.65 30.62
CA THR A 157 24.28 11.34 30.96
C THR A 157 23.52 10.16 30.35
N PHE A 158 22.25 10.33 30.01
CA PHE A 158 21.36 9.24 29.60
C PHE A 158 20.76 9.40 28.19
N SER A 159 21.05 10.52 27.50
CA SER A 159 20.55 10.79 26.14
C SER A 159 20.99 9.74 25.11
N ASN A 160 22.21 9.20 25.21
CA ASN A 160 22.72 8.18 24.26
C ASN A 160 22.00 6.82 24.39
N ASN A 161 21.37 6.52 25.53
CA ASN A 161 20.59 5.29 25.73
C ASN A 161 19.11 5.46 25.33
N SER A 162 18.69 6.68 24.95
CA SER A 162 17.32 6.98 24.53
C SER A 162 17.05 6.68 23.05
N ASP A 163 18.09 6.35 22.27
CA ASP A 163 17.97 5.98 20.85
C ASP A 163 17.07 4.74 20.63
N SER A 164 16.89 3.88 21.64
CA SER A 164 15.96 2.75 21.58
C SER A 164 14.47 3.16 21.61
N LEU A 165 14.16 4.44 21.82
CA LEU A 165 12.82 5.00 21.67
C LEU A 165 12.50 5.33 20.20
N HIS A 166 13.50 5.38 19.31
CA HIS A 166 13.35 5.53 17.87
C HIS A 166 13.18 4.16 17.17
N ILE A 167 12.14 3.40 17.52
CA ILE A 167 11.74 2.27 16.67
C ILE A 167 10.74 2.80 15.65
N SER A 168 11.24 3.03 14.44
CA SER A 168 10.40 3.16 13.23
C SER A 168 9.48 1.94 13.14
N HIS A 169 8.20 2.18 12.89
CA HIS A 169 7.08 1.23 12.76
C HIS A 169 7.24 0.03 11.79
N SER A 170 8.43 -0.34 11.36
CA SER A 170 8.68 -1.20 10.19
C SER A 170 8.92 -2.68 10.49
N SER A 171 8.87 -3.16 11.73
CA SER A 171 9.24 -4.56 12.04
C SER A 171 8.18 -5.39 12.77
N ILE A 172 6.89 -5.05 12.69
CA ILE A 172 5.84 -5.83 13.34
C ILE A 172 4.94 -6.42 12.26
N LEU A 173 5.36 -7.59 11.77
CA LEU A 173 4.54 -8.77 11.44
C LEU A 173 5.51 -9.82 10.90
N ASN A 174 5.88 -10.81 11.72
CA ASN A 174 6.51 -12.01 11.20
C ASN A 174 5.44 -12.75 10.37
N GLU A 175 5.61 -12.75 9.05
CA GLU A 175 4.65 -13.31 8.08
C GLU A 175 4.33 -14.77 8.39
N ASP A 176 5.32 -15.55 8.83
CA ASP A 176 5.15 -16.97 9.19
C ASP A 176 4.26 -17.16 10.43
N VAL A 177 4.34 -16.23 11.39
CA VAL A 177 3.48 -16.23 12.59
C VAL A 177 2.04 -15.90 12.20
N TYR A 178 1.83 -14.91 11.34
CA TYR A 178 0.50 -14.57 10.82
C TYR A 178 -0.15 -15.74 10.05
N ILE A 179 0.63 -16.38 9.16
CA ILE A 179 0.17 -17.53 8.36
C ILE A 179 -0.16 -18.73 9.26
N SER A 180 0.64 -19.00 10.30
CA SER A 180 0.39 -20.12 11.21
C SER A 180 -0.85 -19.93 12.10
N MET A 181 -1.16 -18.70 12.49
CA MET A 181 -2.34 -18.34 13.29
C MET A 181 -3.67 -18.43 12.52
N GLN A 182 -3.63 -18.41 11.18
CA GLN A 182 -4.82 -18.48 10.32
C GLN A 182 -5.15 -19.89 9.81
N LYS A 183 -4.39 -20.92 10.20
CA LYS A 183 -4.59 -22.30 9.69
C LYS A 183 -5.95 -22.92 10.01
N ASP A 184 -6.66 -22.44 11.04
CA ASP A 184 -7.96 -22.97 11.47
C ASP A 184 -9.18 -22.16 10.95
N GLU A 185 -8.97 -20.97 10.35
CA GLU A 185 -10.02 -20.26 9.64
C GLU A 185 -9.87 -20.57 8.15
N SER A 186 -10.86 -21.24 7.57
CA SER A 186 -10.92 -21.63 6.15
C SER A 186 -10.91 -20.41 5.21
N ILE A 187 -9.76 -19.79 4.98
CA ILE A 187 -9.56 -18.74 3.96
C ILE A 187 -9.09 -19.44 2.68
N TYR A 188 -9.95 -20.28 2.10
CA TYR A 188 -9.74 -20.70 0.72
C TYR A 188 -10.24 -19.57 -0.17
N HIS A 189 -9.34 -18.70 -0.62
CA HIS A 189 -9.64 -17.90 -1.82
C HIS A 189 -9.77 -18.91 -2.96
N ASN A 190 -10.97 -19.05 -3.51
CA ASN A 190 -11.22 -19.97 -4.60
C ASN A 190 -10.61 -19.39 -5.89
N LEU A 191 -9.30 -19.63 -6.04
CA LEU A 191 -8.51 -19.18 -7.20
C LEU A 191 -9.16 -19.60 -8.52
N TYR A 192 -9.94 -20.68 -8.53
CA TYR A 192 -10.70 -21.10 -9.68
C TYR A 192 -11.78 -20.07 -10.07
N ILE A 193 -12.61 -19.59 -9.13
CA ILE A 193 -13.68 -18.62 -9.42
C ILE A 193 -13.07 -17.29 -9.89
N GLU A 194 -12.02 -16.82 -9.22
CA GLU A 194 -11.30 -15.62 -9.63
C GLU A 194 -10.74 -15.76 -11.05
N GLN A 195 -10.09 -16.89 -11.37
CA GLN A 195 -9.56 -17.15 -12.70
C GLN A 195 -10.66 -17.21 -13.77
N GLN A 196 -11.78 -17.86 -13.49
CA GLN A 196 -12.92 -17.92 -14.43
C GLN A 196 -13.53 -16.54 -14.66
N LEU A 197 -13.71 -15.77 -13.59
CA LEU A 197 -14.18 -14.39 -13.66
C LEU A 197 -13.25 -13.52 -14.51
N LEU A 198 -11.95 -13.53 -14.24
CA LEU A 198 -10.98 -12.72 -14.99
C LEU A 198 -10.82 -13.19 -16.45
N SER A 199 -10.83 -14.49 -16.70
CA SER A 199 -10.80 -15.07 -18.04
C SER A 199 -12.03 -14.65 -18.86
N SER A 200 -13.22 -14.60 -18.25
CA SER A 200 -14.43 -14.13 -18.95
C SER A 200 -14.33 -12.66 -19.39
N ILE A 201 -13.64 -11.81 -18.63
CA ILE A 201 -13.32 -10.42 -19.03
C ILE A 201 -12.39 -10.41 -20.24
N GLU A 202 -11.34 -11.22 -20.25
CA GLU A 202 -10.43 -11.39 -21.40
C GLU A 202 -11.18 -11.87 -22.65
N HIS A 203 -12.21 -12.70 -22.47
CA HIS A 203 -13.04 -13.18 -23.57
C HIS A 203 -14.08 -12.17 -24.04
N GLY A 204 -14.41 -11.15 -23.23
CA GLY A 204 -15.49 -10.20 -23.49
C GLY A 204 -16.88 -10.80 -23.21
N ASP A 205 -16.95 -11.83 -22.37
CA ASP A 205 -18.18 -12.54 -22.04
C ASP A 205 -18.79 -12.00 -20.75
N LYS A 206 -19.65 -10.98 -20.89
CA LYS A 206 -20.34 -10.33 -19.79
C LYS A 206 -21.30 -11.25 -19.02
N GLU A 207 -21.92 -12.23 -19.69
CA GLU A 207 -22.87 -13.13 -19.04
C GLU A 207 -22.14 -14.02 -18.04
N THR A 208 -21.00 -14.58 -18.48
CA THR A 208 -20.13 -15.38 -17.61
C THR A 208 -19.49 -14.54 -16.50
N VAL A 209 -19.14 -13.27 -16.75
CA VAL A 209 -18.70 -12.33 -15.70
C VAL A 209 -19.75 -12.21 -14.60
N LEU A 210 -21.01 -11.99 -14.96
CA LEU A 210 -22.08 -11.81 -13.98
C LEU A 210 -22.32 -13.09 -13.17
N LYS A 211 -22.23 -14.26 -13.80
CA LYS A 211 -22.37 -15.55 -13.11
C LYS A 211 -21.32 -15.71 -12.01
N TYR A 212 -20.04 -15.60 -12.35
CA TYR A 212 -18.96 -15.80 -11.37
C TYR A 212 -18.78 -14.62 -10.41
N TYR A 213 -19.26 -13.42 -10.76
CA TYR A 213 -19.22 -12.26 -9.87
C TYR A 213 -20.00 -12.51 -8.57
N TYR A 214 -21.20 -13.08 -8.65
CA TYR A 214 -22.01 -13.31 -7.44
C TYR A 214 -21.40 -14.37 -6.54
N GLU A 215 -20.82 -15.43 -7.11
CA GLU A 215 -20.09 -16.45 -6.35
C GLU A 215 -18.84 -15.86 -5.69
N PHE A 216 -18.06 -15.06 -6.44
CA PHE A 216 -16.91 -14.32 -5.93
C PHE A 216 -17.29 -13.39 -4.78
N GLN A 217 -18.38 -12.63 -4.91
CA GLN A 217 -18.87 -11.72 -3.89
C GLN A 217 -19.27 -12.48 -2.61
N GLN A 218 -19.95 -13.61 -2.72
CA GLN A 218 -20.37 -14.41 -1.56
C GLN A 218 -19.19 -15.01 -0.80
N GLU A 219 -18.19 -15.57 -1.50
CA GLU A 219 -16.97 -16.12 -0.87
C GLU A 219 -16.10 -15.03 -0.22
N THR A 220 -15.97 -13.89 -0.90
CA THR A 220 -15.27 -12.74 -0.34
C THR A 220 -16.04 -12.11 0.81
N LEU A 221 -17.35 -12.34 0.96
CA LEU A 221 -18.13 -11.96 2.14
C LEU A 221 -17.98 -12.96 3.30
N SER A 222 -17.93 -14.26 3.01
CA SER A 222 -17.88 -15.33 4.03
C SER A 222 -16.52 -15.45 4.73
N SER A 223 -15.44 -15.04 4.07
CA SER A 223 -14.06 -15.01 4.63
C SER A 223 -13.75 -13.77 5.49
N LEU A 224 -14.75 -12.95 5.84
CA LEU A 224 -14.55 -11.67 6.52
C LEU A 224 -14.92 -11.71 8.02
N SER A 225 -13.95 -12.01 8.88
CA SER A 225 -14.04 -11.72 10.32
C SER A 225 -13.53 -10.28 10.64
N SER A 226 -14.45 -9.50 11.23
CA SER A 226 -14.35 -8.24 12.00
C SER A 226 -13.37 -7.08 11.63
N PHE A 227 -13.98 -5.90 11.37
CA PHE A 227 -13.52 -4.50 11.49
C PHE A 227 -12.34 -3.93 10.65
N HIS A 228 -12.65 -3.59 9.39
CA HIS A 228 -12.54 -2.22 8.82
C HIS A 228 -13.44 -2.22 7.57
N GLN A 229 -14.74 -2.04 7.79
CA GLN A 229 -15.75 -2.54 6.86
C GLN A 229 -15.78 -1.82 5.51
N LEU A 230 -15.30 -0.59 5.36
CA LEU A 230 -15.34 0.08 4.05
C LEU A 230 -13.98 0.08 3.35
N ARG A 231 -12.92 0.46 4.06
CA ARG A 231 -11.56 0.55 3.49
C ARG A 231 -11.09 -0.79 2.91
N ARG A 232 -11.39 -1.90 3.58
CA ARG A 232 -11.05 -3.24 3.08
C ARG A 232 -11.80 -3.57 1.78
N HIS A 233 -13.09 -3.27 1.70
CA HIS A 233 -13.87 -3.45 0.48
C HIS A 233 -13.35 -2.58 -0.67
N LYS A 234 -12.96 -1.33 -0.39
CA LYS A 234 -12.29 -0.46 -1.36
C LYS A 234 -10.97 -1.06 -1.85
N ASN A 235 -10.16 -1.63 -0.96
CA ASN A 235 -8.90 -2.28 -1.33
C ASN A 235 -9.12 -3.50 -2.22
N ILE A 236 -10.08 -4.37 -1.88
CA ILE A 236 -10.48 -5.52 -2.70
C ILE A 236 -10.95 -5.03 -4.08
N CYS A 237 -11.80 -4.01 -4.11
CA CYS A 237 -12.26 -3.40 -5.35
C CYS A 237 -11.09 -2.90 -6.21
N ILE A 238 -10.13 -2.17 -5.64
CA ILE A 238 -8.95 -1.67 -6.34
C ILE A 238 -8.07 -2.81 -6.87
N SER A 239 -7.79 -3.84 -6.07
CA SER A 239 -7.01 -5.00 -6.51
C SER A 239 -7.72 -5.76 -7.63
N SER A 240 -9.02 -5.98 -7.51
CA SER A 240 -9.84 -6.64 -8.51
C SER A 240 -9.91 -5.85 -9.82
N ILE A 241 -10.10 -4.53 -9.76
CA ILE A 241 -10.06 -3.65 -10.94
C ILE A 241 -8.67 -3.69 -11.59
N THR A 242 -7.61 -3.74 -10.79
CA THR A 242 -6.23 -3.86 -11.29
C THR A 242 -6.07 -5.13 -12.11
N LEU A 243 -6.52 -6.28 -11.59
CA LEU A 243 -6.47 -7.56 -12.30
C LEU A 243 -7.33 -7.54 -13.57
N ALA A 244 -8.59 -7.08 -13.46
CA ALA A 244 -9.48 -6.96 -14.62
C ALA A 244 -8.90 -6.09 -15.73
N THR A 245 -8.20 -4.99 -15.38
CA THR A 245 -7.50 -4.14 -16.35
C THR A 245 -6.45 -4.93 -17.13
N ARG A 246 -5.67 -5.80 -16.47
CA ARG A 246 -4.67 -6.65 -17.13
C ARG A 246 -5.31 -7.66 -18.07
N TYR A 247 -6.40 -8.30 -17.65
CA TYR A 247 -7.13 -9.27 -18.47
C TYR A 247 -7.87 -8.61 -19.64
N ALA A 248 -8.41 -7.40 -19.46
CA ALA A 248 -9.00 -6.64 -20.54
C ALA A 248 -7.95 -6.28 -21.62
N ILE A 249 -6.74 -5.89 -21.21
CA ILE A 249 -5.62 -5.64 -22.13
C ILE A 249 -5.23 -6.93 -22.88
N LYS A 250 -5.14 -8.07 -22.19
CA LYS A 250 -4.92 -9.38 -22.82
C LYS A 250 -6.02 -9.71 -23.85
N GLY A 251 -7.27 -9.37 -23.52
CA GLY A 251 -8.44 -9.52 -24.39
C GLY A 251 -8.46 -8.59 -25.61
N GLY A 252 -7.45 -7.72 -25.77
CA GLY A 252 -7.28 -6.83 -26.92
C GLY A 252 -7.69 -5.37 -26.68
N LEU A 253 -8.14 -5.01 -25.47
CA LEU A 253 -8.45 -3.62 -25.13
C LEU A 253 -7.17 -2.76 -25.15
N PRO A 254 -7.12 -1.63 -25.88
CA PRO A 254 -5.94 -0.77 -25.90
C PRO A 254 -5.58 -0.28 -24.49
N SER A 255 -4.30 -0.38 -24.12
CA SER A 255 -3.81 -0.04 -22.79
C SER A 255 -4.17 1.39 -22.37
N GLY A 256 -4.10 2.37 -23.29
CA GLY A 256 -4.48 3.75 -23.01
C GLY A 256 -5.97 3.94 -22.67
N ILE A 257 -6.87 3.08 -23.17
CA ILE A 257 -8.29 3.08 -22.80
C ILE A 257 -8.48 2.34 -21.47
N ALA A 258 -7.81 1.19 -21.32
CA ALA A 258 -7.89 0.38 -20.12
C ALA A 258 -7.45 1.16 -18.86
N TYR A 259 -6.33 1.89 -18.93
CA TYR A 259 -5.86 2.71 -17.80
C TYR A 259 -6.76 3.91 -17.50
N LYS A 260 -7.37 4.55 -18.51
CA LYS A 260 -8.36 5.60 -18.27
C LYS A 260 -9.59 5.08 -17.51
N ILE A 261 -10.05 3.88 -17.84
CA ILE A 261 -11.16 3.21 -17.14
C ILE A 261 -10.74 2.87 -15.71
N TYR A 262 -9.52 2.32 -15.54
CA TYR A 262 -8.92 2.04 -14.23
C TYR A 262 -8.87 3.29 -13.33
N ASP A 263 -8.30 4.39 -13.81
CA ASP A 263 -8.17 5.65 -13.04
C ASP A 263 -9.54 6.19 -12.60
N LEU A 264 -10.51 6.19 -13.52
CA LEU A 264 -11.89 6.62 -13.23
C LEU A 264 -12.52 5.77 -12.12
N HIS A 265 -12.36 4.46 -12.16
CA HIS A 265 -12.95 3.58 -11.15
C HIS A 265 -12.24 3.69 -9.80
N ILE A 266 -10.92 3.93 -9.75
CA ILE A 266 -10.21 4.17 -8.48
C ILE A 266 -10.72 5.43 -7.80
N GLN A 267 -10.77 6.55 -8.52
CA GLN A 267 -11.27 7.82 -7.97
C GLN A 267 -12.67 7.64 -7.38
N ARG A 268 -13.57 7.01 -8.15
CA ARG A 268 -14.93 6.72 -7.67
C ARG A 268 -14.93 5.81 -6.44
N THR A 269 -14.12 4.75 -6.41
CA THR A 269 -14.00 3.86 -5.26
C THR A 269 -13.55 4.61 -4.00
N GLU A 270 -12.65 5.59 -4.12
CA GLU A 270 -12.21 6.41 -3.00
C GLU A 270 -13.33 7.29 -2.43
N ASP A 271 -14.23 7.79 -3.27
CA ASP A 271 -15.33 8.68 -2.86
C ASP A 271 -16.53 7.94 -2.21
N LEU A 272 -16.67 6.64 -2.43
CA LEU A 272 -17.81 5.86 -1.92
C LEU A 272 -17.84 5.76 -0.39
N LYS A 273 -19.02 5.74 0.21
CA LYS A 273 -19.20 5.79 1.68
C LYS A 273 -19.81 4.52 2.28
N ASP A 274 -20.21 3.59 1.45
CA ASP A 274 -20.90 2.36 1.84
C ASP A 274 -20.39 1.16 1.04
N LYS A 275 -20.52 -0.03 1.62
CA LYS A 275 -20.00 -1.28 1.04
C LYS A 275 -20.78 -1.75 -0.19
N GLU A 276 -22.09 -1.51 -0.23
CA GLU A 276 -22.96 -1.98 -1.32
C GLU A 276 -22.60 -1.25 -2.61
N SER A 277 -22.43 0.07 -2.54
CA SER A 277 -21.98 0.88 -3.68
C SER A 277 -20.60 0.48 -4.18
N VAL A 278 -19.69 0.01 -3.30
CA VAL A 278 -18.35 -0.46 -3.71
C VAL A 278 -18.46 -1.75 -4.53
N TRP A 279 -19.32 -2.67 -4.10
CA TRP A 279 -19.59 -3.90 -4.84
C TRP A 279 -20.30 -3.62 -6.17
N ASP A 280 -21.30 -2.74 -6.17
CA ASP A 280 -21.98 -2.33 -7.41
C ASP A 280 -21.01 -1.66 -8.39
N LEU A 281 -20.09 -0.81 -7.89
CA LEU A 281 -19.04 -0.24 -8.73
C LEU A 281 -18.13 -1.32 -9.29
N LEU A 282 -17.71 -2.31 -8.49
CA LEU A 282 -16.87 -3.41 -8.94
C LEU A 282 -17.55 -4.23 -10.04
N LYS A 283 -18.82 -4.60 -9.83
CA LYS A 283 -19.66 -5.28 -10.82
C LYS A 283 -19.73 -4.48 -12.12
N ASN A 284 -19.97 -3.19 -12.02
CA ASN A 284 -20.05 -2.28 -13.17
C ASN A 284 -18.70 -2.16 -13.88
N ALA A 285 -17.59 -2.13 -13.14
CA ALA A 285 -16.24 -2.10 -13.72
C ALA A 285 -15.95 -3.37 -14.51
N PHE A 286 -16.21 -4.55 -13.95
CA PHE A 286 -16.04 -5.82 -14.67
C PHE A 286 -16.91 -5.90 -15.93
N CYS A 287 -18.19 -5.54 -15.83
CA CYS A 287 -19.08 -5.47 -16.98
C CYS A 287 -18.55 -4.49 -18.04
N THR A 288 -18.07 -3.32 -17.63
CA THR A 288 -17.51 -2.30 -18.54
C THR A 288 -16.29 -2.84 -19.26
N PHE A 289 -15.37 -3.50 -18.57
CA PHE A 289 -14.22 -4.13 -19.22
C PHE A 289 -14.65 -5.20 -20.21
N ALA A 290 -15.56 -6.11 -19.83
CA ALA A 290 -16.05 -7.17 -20.71
C ALA A 290 -16.76 -6.59 -21.94
N ASP A 291 -17.64 -5.60 -21.78
CA ASP A 291 -18.34 -4.92 -22.88
C ASP A 291 -17.36 -4.22 -23.82
N ARG A 292 -16.32 -3.55 -23.28
CA ARG A 292 -15.30 -2.88 -24.09
C ARG A 292 -14.39 -3.86 -24.81
N VAL A 293 -14.04 -4.98 -24.18
CA VAL A 293 -13.31 -6.09 -24.83
C VAL A 293 -14.18 -6.70 -25.93
N LYS A 294 -15.46 -6.97 -25.67
CA LYS A 294 -16.41 -7.48 -26.67
C LYS A 294 -16.55 -6.52 -27.84
N ALA A 295 -16.77 -5.23 -27.56
CA ALA A 295 -16.86 -4.17 -28.56
C ALA A 295 -15.57 -4.08 -29.38
N GLN A 296 -14.40 -4.22 -28.73
CA GLN A 296 -13.12 -4.25 -29.40
C GLN A 296 -12.96 -5.50 -30.28
N LYS A 297 -13.42 -6.67 -29.83
CA LYS A 297 -13.40 -7.91 -30.62
C LYS A 297 -14.41 -7.92 -31.77
N THR A 298 -15.56 -7.27 -31.60
CA THR A 298 -16.54 -7.09 -32.67
C THR A 298 -16.16 -5.96 -33.62
N GLN A 299 -15.36 -4.98 -33.18
CA GLN A 299 -14.82 -3.89 -34.01
C GLN A 299 -13.45 -4.19 -34.63
N GLN A 300 -12.67 -5.14 -34.10
CA GLN A 300 -11.34 -5.44 -34.64
C GLN A 300 -11.28 -6.79 -35.32
N HIS A 301 -11.15 -6.69 -36.63
CA HIS A 301 -10.02 -7.18 -37.41
C HIS A 301 -9.13 -8.20 -36.68
N SER A 302 -8.83 -9.30 -37.36
CA SER A 302 -7.91 -10.36 -36.93
C SER A 302 -6.70 -9.84 -36.14
N GLN A 303 -6.22 -10.65 -35.19
CA GLN A 303 -5.04 -10.37 -34.36
C GLN A 303 -3.84 -9.89 -35.21
N THR A 304 -3.72 -10.40 -36.44
CA THR A 304 -2.78 -9.95 -37.47
C THR A 304 -2.85 -8.43 -37.72
N ILE A 305 -4.04 -7.85 -37.91
CA ILE A 305 -4.22 -6.42 -38.16
C ILE A 305 -3.93 -5.58 -36.92
N ALA A 306 -4.28 -6.06 -35.72
CA ALA A 306 -3.92 -5.38 -34.48
C ALA A 306 -2.39 -5.26 -34.32
N ILE A 307 -1.66 -6.35 -34.61
CA ILE A 307 -0.19 -6.38 -34.63
C ILE A 307 0.36 -5.37 -35.66
N CYS A 308 -0.23 -5.34 -36.87
CA CYS A 308 0.18 -4.40 -37.92
C CYS A 308 -0.02 -2.94 -37.50
N LYS A 309 -1.19 -2.58 -36.93
CA LYS A 309 -1.46 -1.22 -36.45
C LYS A 309 -0.47 -0.79 -35.37
N ASN A 310 -0.15 -1.67 -34.42
CA ASN A 310 0.82 -1.40 -33.37
C ASN A 310 2.24 -1.18 -33.93
N TYR A 311 2.65 -1.99 -34.91
CA TYR A 311 3.94 -1.81 -35.59
C TYR A 311 4.04 -0.43 -36.25
N ILE A 312 2.98 0.00 -36.97
CA ILE A 312 2.93 1.31 -37.64
C ILE A 312 3.03 2.43 -36.62
N PHE A 313 2.27 2.36 -35.53
CA PHE A 313 2.29 3.36 -34.47
C PHE A 313 3.69 3.55 -33.87
N LYS A 314 4.38 2.44 -33.54
CA LYS A 314 5.73 2.49 -32.96
C LYS A 314 6.81 2.98 -33.93
N ASN A 315 6.58 2.87 -35.24
CA ASN A 315 7.58 3.15 -36.27
C ASN A 315 7.19 4.34 -37.16
N ILE A 316 6.28 5.21 -36.71
CA ILE A 316 5.72 6.26 -37.57
C ILE A 316 6.78 7.24 -38.11
N TYR A 317 7.87 7.44 -37.35
CA TYR A 317 9.04 8.26 -37.68
C TYR A 317 10.13 7.53 -38.48
N ASN A 318 9.89 6.27 -38.86
CA ASN A 318 10.80 5.44 -39.64
C ASN A 318 10.20 5.14 -41.03
N PRO A 319 11.02 4.74 -42.02
CA PRO A 319 10.51 4.21 -43.27
C PRO A 319 9.75 2.90 -43.01
N ILE A 320 8.47 2.87 -43.43
CA ILE A 320 7.59 1.71 -43.30
C ILE A 320 7.21 1.22 -44.70
N SER A 321 7.48 -0.05 -44.98
CA SER A 321 7.02 -0.75 -46.18
C SER A 321 6.04 -1.88 -45.84
N VAL A 322 5.15 -2.23 -46.77
CA VAL A 322 4.21 -3.34 -46.62
C VAL A 322 4.93 -4.65 -46.27
N LYS A 323 6.08 -4.92 -46.90
CA LYS A 323 6.89 -6.11 -46.64
C LYS A 323 7.41 -6.16 -45.20
N GLN A 324 7.83 -5.04 -44.63
CA GLN A 324 8.28 -4.99 -43.23
C GLN A 324 7.14 -5.28 -42.26
N VAL A 325 5.97 -4.67 -42.48
CA VAL A 325 4.78 -4.89 -41.64
C VAL A 325 4.33 -6.35 -41.71
N ALA A 326 4.29 -6.92 -42.91
CA ALA A 326 3.94 -8.32 -43.14
C ALA A 326 4.91 -9.29 -42.44
N LYS A 327 6.23 -9.03 -42.58
CA LYS A 327 7.27 -9.80 -41.89
C LYS A 327 7.12 -9.72 -40.37
N PHE A 328 6.82 -8.55 -39.81
CA PHE A 328 6.61 -8.39 -38.37
C PHE A 328 5.35 -9.12 -37.87
N ALA A 329 4.30 -9.17 -38.69
CA ALA A 329 3.07 -9.89 -38.38
C ALA A 329 3.10 -11.38 -38.77
N ASN A 330 4.26 -11.92 -39.19
CA ASN A 330 4.44 -13.30 -39.64
C ASN A 330 3.46 -13.75 -40.73
N VAL A 331 3.17 -12.87 -41.71
CA VAL A 331 2.28 -13.16 -42.83
C VAL A 331 2.89 -12.73 -44.17
N ASN A 332 2.35 -13.26 -45.27
CA ASN A 332 2.69 -12.81 -46.62
C ASN A 332 2.15 -11.37 -46.86
N SER A 333 2.91 -10.52 -47.57
CA SER A 333 2.53 -9.14 -47.90
C SER A 333 1.25 -9.02 -48.73
N ASP A 334 0.99 -9.97 -49.63
CA ASP A 334 -0.19 -9.95 -50.49
C ASP A 334 -1.44 -10.31 -49.67
N TYR A 335 -1.32 -11.35 -48.84
CA TYR A 335 -2.35 -11.72 -47.87
C TYR A 335 -2.65 -10.56 -46.91
N LEU A 336 -1.60 -9.93 -46.36
CA LEU A 336 -1.77 -8.77 -45.48
C LEU A 336 -2.49 -7.62 -46.19
N SER A 337 -2.14 -7.32 -47.44
CA SER A 337 -2.77 -6.21 -48.17
C SER A 337 -4.26 -6.43 -48.39
N ILE A 338 -4.66 -7.67 -48.73
CA ILE A 338 -6.07 -8.05 -48.89
C ILE A 338 -6.79 -8.00 -47.54
N LEU A 339 -6.22 -8.64 -46.51
CA LEU A 339 -6.80 -8.71 -45.19
C LEU A 339 -6.97 -7.32 -44.57
N PHE A 340 -5.94 -6.48 -44.66
CA PHE A 340 -5.95 -5.12 -44.11
C PHE A 340 -7.01 -4.27 -44.79
N LYS A 341 -7.14 -4.34 -46.12
CA LYS A 341 -8.18 -3.59 -46.84
C LYS A 341 -9.59 -4.11 -46.52
N LYS A 342 -9.77 -5.44 -46.44
CA LYS A 342 -11.05 -6.08 -46.09
C LYS A 342 -11.51 -5.67 -44.70
N GLU A 343 -10.60 -5.72 -43.74
CA GLU A 343 -10.91 -5.50 -42.34
C GLU A 343 -10.98 -4.00 -42.05
N VAL A 344 -9.92 -3.23 -42.34
CA VAL A 344 -9.80 -1.80 -42.01
C VAL A 344 -10.57 -0.88 -42.98
N GLY A 345 -10.99 -1.39 -44.15
CA GLY A 345 -11.73 -0.64 -45.18
C GLY A 345 -10.86 0.23 -46.10
N ILE A 346 -9.59 0.43 -45.76
CA ILE A 346 -8.61 1.19 -46.56
C ILE A 346 -7.31 0.41 -46.72
N SER A 347 -6.52 0.76 -47.74
CA SER A 347 -5.22 0.12 -47.96
C SER A 347 -4.24 0.41 -46.82
N LEU A 348 -3.29 -0.51 -46.58
CA LEU A 348 -2.25 -0.32 -45.58
C LEU A 348 -1.41 0.96 -45.83
N ILE A 349 -1.11 1.26 -47.10
CA ILE A 349 -0.36 2.48 -47.48
C ILE A 349 -1.16 3.73 -47.13
N GLU A 350 -2.45 3.76 -47.45
CA GLU A 350 -3.33 4.87 -47.11
C GLU A 350 -3.51 5.04 -45.60
N TYR A 351 -3.55 3.93 -44.87
CA TYR A 351 -3.56 3.94 -43.41
C TYR A 351 -2.29 4.58 -42.85
N ILE A 352 -1.09 4.17 -43.30
CA ILE A 352 0.18 4.74 -42.87
C ILE A 352 0.22 6.25 -43.16
N GLN A 353 -0.24 6.68 -44.34
CA GLN A 353 -0.32 8.10 -44.69
C GLN A 353 -1.25 8.85 -43.74
N ARG A 354 -2.43 8.31 -43.45
CA ARG A 354 -3.39 8.93 -42.52
C ARG A 354 -2.80 9.10 -41.12
N GLU A 355 -2.17 8.06 -40.58
CA GLU A 355 -1.52 8.14 -39.25
C GLU A 355 -0.38 9.17 -39.24
N ARG A 356 0.42 9.26 -40.31
CA ARG A 356 1.44 10.30 -40.45
C ARG A 356 0.84 11.71 -40.48
N ILE A 357 -0.31 11.91 -41.13
CA ILE A 357 -1.00 13.20 -41.13
C ILE A 357 -1.55 13.54 -39.74
N GLU A 358 -2.10 12.58 -39.00
CA GLU A 358 -2.54 12.81 -37.62
C GLU A 358 -1.37 13.21 -36.71
N GLU A 359 -0.20 12.61 -36.88
CA GLU A 359 1.01 13.03 -36.16
C GLU A 359 1.52 14.41 -36.62
N ALA A 360 1.47 14.70 -37.93
CA ALA A 360 1.81 16.02 -38.46
C ALA A 360 0.93 17.11 -37.88
N LYS A 361 -0.39 16.89 -37.73
CA LYS A 361 -1.30 17.86 -37.09
C LYS A 361 -0.81 18.23 -35.70
N LYS A 362 -0.45 17.24 -34.87
CA LYS A 362 0.08 17.48 -33.52
C LYS A 362 1.36 18.32 -33.56
N LEU A 363 2.31 17.96 -34.42
CA LEU A 363 3.56 18.72 -34.56
C LEU A 363 3.30 20.16 -35.04
N LEU A 364 2.33 20.38 -35.94
CA LEU A 364 1.96 21.71 -36.40
C LEU A 364 1.28 22.56 -35.30
N THR A 365 0.50 21.93 -34.42
CA THR A 365 -0.26 22.56 -33.33
C THR A 365 0.62 22.91 -32.14
N PHE A 366 1.53 22.01 -31.75
CA PHE A 366 2.25 22.07 -30.47
C PHE A 366 3.73 22.44 -30.60
N THR A 367 4.27 22.60 -31.82
CA THR A 367 5.70 22.92 -32.01
C THR A 367 5.91 24.02 -33.06
N THR A 368 7.03 24.71 -32.96
CA THR A 368 7.47 25.72 -33.94
C THR A 368 8.30 25.13 -35.09
N TYR A 369 8.40 23.81 -35.20
CA TYR A 369 9.29 23.17 -36.17
C TYR A 369 9.01 23.58 -37.62
N PRO A 370 10.03 23.83 -38.45
CA PRO A 370 9.86 24.08 -39.88
C PRO A 370 9.04 22.99 -40.58
N LEU A 371 8.28 23.35 -41.61
CA LEU A 371 7.49 22.38 -42.36
C LEU A 371 8.36 21.31 -43.05
N SER A 372 9.56 21.72 -43.48
CA SER A 372 10.60 20.84 -44.02
C SER A 372 10.97 19.74 -43.04
N ASP A 373 11.12 20.09 -41.77
CA ASP A 373 11.63 19.19 -40.73
C ASP A 373 10.54 18.18 -40.34
N ILE A 374 9.29 18.63 -40.23
CA ILE A 374 8.12 17.76 -40.01
C ILE A 374 7.94 16.78 -41.18
N CYS A 375 8.13 17.26 -42.43
CA CYS A 375 8.06 16.43 -43.62
C CYS A 375 9.13 15.33 -43.60
N ALA A 376 10.37 15.70 -43.27
CA ALA A 376 11.50 14.78 -43.19
C ALA A 376 11.32 13.76 -42.04
N SER A 377 10.93 14.22 -40.85
CA SER A 377 10.75 13.35 -39.67
C SER A 377 9.67 12.29 -39.88
N LEU A 378 8.61 12.62 -40.64
CA LEU A 378 7.53 11.70 -40.97
C LEU A 378 7.79 10.89 -42.26
N ASN A 379 9.02 10.92 -42.78
CA ASN A 379 9.46 10.15 -43.94
C ASN A 379 8.55 10.33 -45.18
N PHE A 380 8.17 11.57 -45.47
CA PHE A 380 7.62 11.91 -46.78
C PHE A 380 8.75 12.19 -47.77
N SER A 381 8.57 11.82 -49.04
CA SER A 381 9.59 11.98 -50.09
C SER A 381 9.98 13.43 -50.31
N ASP A 382 8.99 14.32 -50.23
CA ASP A 382 9.16 15.75 -50.46
C ASP A 382 7.95 16.53 -49.89
N GLN A 383 8.16 17.83 -49.74
CA GLN A 383 7.19 18.75 -49.14
C GLN A 383 5.92 18.94 -50.00
N SER A 384 6.04 18.82 -51.33
CA SER A 384 4.91 18.94 -52.25
C SER A 384 3.95 17.75 -52.10
N TYR A 385 4.50 16.54 -52.01
CA TYR A 385 3.77 15.32 -51.75
C TYR A 385 3.14 15.33 -50.37
N PHE A 386 3.89 15.71 -49.33
CA PHE A 386 3.35 15.90 -47.99
C PHE A 386 2.15 16.87 -47.99
N THR A 387 2.29 18.03 -48.63
CA THR A 387 1.21 19.04 -48.70
C THR A 387 -0.03 18.49 -49.41
N LYS A 388 0.16 17.74 -50.50
CA LYS A 388 -0.94 17.10 -51.24
C LYS A 388 -1.69 16.08 -50.38
N ILE A 389 -0.96 15.22 -49.66
CA ILE A 389 -1.55 14.20 -48.79
C ILE A 389 -2.21 14.84 -47.57
N PHE A 390 -1.58 15.84 -46.95
CA PHE A 390 -2.17 16.58 -45.83
C PHE A 390 -3.50 17.21 -46.25
N LYS A 391 -3.54 17.89 -47.41
CA LYS A 391 -4.77 18.48 -47.94
C LYS A 391 -5.83 17.43 -48.26
N LYS A 392 -5.43 16.26 -48.78
CA LYS A 392 -6.36 15.14 -49.02
C LYS A 392 -7.09 14.71 -47.74
N PHE A 393 -6.41 14.66 -46.60
CA PHE A 393 -6.98 14.16 -45.34
C PHE A 393 -7.61 15.25 -44.45
N THR A 394 -7.24 16.52 -44.66
CA THR A 394 -7.67 17.63 -43.77
C THR A 394 -8.46 18.73 -44.47
N ASN A 395 -8.54 18.70 -45.80
CA ASN A 395 -9.08 19.76 -46.65
C ASN A 395 -8.33 21.10 -46.59
N GLU A 396 -7.23 21.20 -45.83
CA GLU A 396 -6.42 22.42 -45.69
C GLU A 396 -4.94 22.17 -45.98
N THR A 397 -4.17 23.23 -46.25
CA THR A 397 -2.71 23.10 -46.37
C THR A 397 -2.07 23.09 -44.98
N PRO A 398 -0.91 22.43 -44.79
CA PRO A 398 -0.23 22.39 -43.49
C PRO A 398 0.05 23.79 -42.91
N GLY A 399 0.44 24.75 -43.76
CA GLY A 399 0.70 26.12 -43.36
C GLY A 399 -0.56 26.87 -42.92
N LYS A 400 -1.71 26.61 -43.58
CA LYS A 400 -3.00 27.17 -43.15
C LYS A 400 -3.46 26.55 -41.84
N TYR A 401 -3.33 25.22 -41.71
CA TYR A 401 -3.68 24.46 -40.52
C TYR A 401 -2.92 24.95 -39.27
N ARG A 402 -1.61 25.20 -39.41
CA ARG A 402 -0.79 25.79 -38.34
C ARG A 402 -1.34 27.15 -37.90
N LYS A 403 -1.62 28.06 -38.83
CA LYS A 403 -2.12 29.40 -38.49
C LYS A 403 -3.47 29.36 -37.75
N SER A 404 -4.31 28.39 -38.04
CA SER A 404 -5.64 28.26 -37.43
C SER A 404 -5.66 27.49 -36.10
N HIS A 405 -4.65 26.69 -35.80
CA HIS A 405 -4.67 25.75 -34.66
C HIS A 405 -3.42 25.80 -33.76
N VAL A 406 -2.52 26.78 -33.90
CA VAL A 406 -1.36 26.91 -33.02
C VAL A 406 -1.80 27.24 -31.59
N VAL A 407 -1.27 26.48 -30.62
CA VAL A 407 -1.51 26.66 -29.17
C VAL A 407 -0.18 26.96 -28.45
N ILE A 408 0.73 27.67 -29.11
CA ILE A 408 2.09 27.96 -28.62
C ILE A 408 2.11 29.27 -27.86
#